data_AF-A0A1M6Z2Q8-F1
#
_entry.id   AF-A0A1M6Z2Q8-F1
#
_cell.length_a   1.000
_cell.length_b   1.000
_cell.length_c   1.000
_cell.angle_alpha   90.00
_cell.angle_beta   90.00
_cell.angle_gamma   90.00
#
_symmetry.space_group_name_H-M   'P 1'
#
loop_
_entity.id
_entity.type
_entity.pdbx_description
1 polymer ?
#
loop_
_entity_poly.entity_id
_entity_poly.type
_entity_poly.pdbx_seq_one_letter_code
_entity_poly.pdbx_strand_id
1 'polypeptide(L)'
;MEHSEPKMMQPMGAGPSTSIFEKEDSITGLNFVAWFFAQTQKDPNFYPLERSTITFFNVMNFKTINQRFSYQGGNEYLCRFRDELQKLFEGEKVLRAGADHLVVISLNLSVEEIALRIKLLNKAMTSYEKGLRNQIKAGIYIADGTPQQPIVMMDRASLACREVHGIFNREYAVFDEELNKKHEQKQYVLEHFDEAFEKGFFKVYYQPIYRTLNKKVCGYEALARWIDPNRGMISPLIFIEVLEKVHLIHKLDAYIIDQVCKNLRDDIDGGYAYQPISVNLSRLDFELSDIKKVVDNAVAKYNVPKEYIVLEVTESAFASDQESLGDIIHCFREDGYQVWIDDFGSGYSSFNNLQTYDFDFLKIDMNFLRNFDKTPKSKVIIASIVDLAKKLGIHTLAEGVETEDQYEYLKSIGCELIQGYYFAKPMPIEDFYNKRAELCSFETNETPAERRYYDDMGRINFLENSPLTRKRMDVTNEIPIALIEGENRVYRTIFANKAFYQEIRSFGANDINDVLSLLTPESALYCFKRLVYSEEYNETVEYNLILNNSVVKTKVRFLSRMGTKAVYAFMAKNISAHEKK
;
A
#
# COMPACT_ATOMS: atom_id res chain seq x y z
N MET A 1 15.27 72.77 -53.08
CA MET A 1 14.72 72.32 -51.79
C MET A 1 13.48 71.50 -52.14
N GLU A 2 13.60 70.35 -52.80
CA GLU A 2 14.10 69.07 -52.26
C GLU A 2 13.47 68.73 -50.91
N HIS A 3 12.45 67.87 -50.91
CA HIS A 3 12.62 66.50 -50.39
C HIS A 3 11.48 65.61 -50.89
N SER A 4 11.89 64.59 -51.63
CA SER A 4 11.12 63.49 -52.22
C SER A 4 11.04 62.29 -51.26
N GLU A 5 9.92 61.56 -51.34
CA GLU A 5 9.56 60.36 -50.58
C GLU A 5 10.64 59.24 -50.59
N PRO A 6 10.73 58.41 -49.52
CA PRO A 6 11.68 57.31 -49.47
C PRO A 6 11.17 56.06 -50.20
N LYS A 7 12.01 55.55 -51.11
CA LYS A 7 11.89 54.27 -51.82
C LYS A 7 12.04 53.07 -50.87
N MET A 8 11.19 52.07 -51.06
CA MET A 8 11.35 50.69 -50.57
C MET A 8 12.70 50.09 -50.97
N MET A 9 13.48 49.61 -50.00
CA MET A 9 14.60 48.68 -50.22
C MET A 9 14.13 47.25 -50.01
N GLN A 10 14.32 46.41 -51.03
CA GLN A 10 14.23 44.95 -50.93
C GLN A 10 15.37 44.41 -50.04
N PRO A 11 15.16 43.32 -49.28
CA PRO A 11 16.24 42.69 -48.51
C PRO A 11 17.19 41.95 -49.46
N MET A 12 18.49 42.24 -49.31
CA MET A 12 19.59 41.46 -49.86
C MET A 12 19.54 40.01 -49.35
N GLY A 13 19.86 39.07 -50.23
CA GLY A 13 19.74 37.63 -50.02
C GLY A 13 20.49 37.12 -48.78
N ALA A 14 19.80 36.25 -48.02
CA ALA A 14 20.40 35.43 -46.99
C ALA A 14 21.20 34.29 -47.64
N GLY A 15 22.50 34.23 -47.35
CA GLY A 15 23.34 33.06 -47.63
C GLY A 15 22.97 31.85 -46.75
N PRO A 16 23.44 30.64 -47.10
CA PRO A 16 23.02 29.40 -46.45
C PRO A 16 23.59 29.28 -45.02
N SER A 17 22.71 29.04 -44.05
CA SER A 17 23.04 28.84 -42.64
C SER A 17 23.90 27.58 -42.41
N THR A 18 25.18 27.78 -42.11
CA THR A 18 26.12 26.75 -41.66
C THR A 18 25.70 26.28 -40.26
N SER A 19 25.63 24.97 -40.01
CA SER A 19 25.18 24.42 -38.72
C SER A 19 26.20 24.71 -37.61
N ILE A 20 25.75 25.28 -36.50
CA ILE A 20 26.56 25.68 -35.32
C ILE A 20 27.01 24.47 -34.47
N PHE A 21 26.60 23.25 -34.81
CA PHE A 21 26.91 22.04 -34.03
C PHE A 21 28.27 21.45 -34.40
N GLU A 22 29.09 21.14 -33.39
CA GLU A 22 30.29 20.32 -33.54
C GLU A 22 29.93 18.96 -34.14
N LYS A 23 30.74 18.52 -35.11
CA LYS A 23 30.46 17.29 -35.86
C LYS A 23 30.84 16.04 -35.06
N GLU A 24 32.03 16.03 -34.48
CA GLU A 24 32.68 14.83 -33.91
C GLU A 24 33.09 15.07 -32.45
N ASP A 25 32.89 14.05 -31.60
CA ASP A 25 33.29 14.04 -30.20
C ASP A 25 34.78 13.71 -30.07
N SER A 26 35.57 14.54 -29.38
CA SER A 26 37.02 14.39 -29.31
C SER A 26 37.50 13.15 -28.51
N ILE A 27 36.62 12.53 -27.73
CA ILE A 27 36.94 11.35 -26.90
C ILE A 27 36.69 10.08 -27.71
N THR A 28 35.47 9.94 -28.21
CA THR A 28 34.98 8.74 -28.90
C THR A 28 35.17 8.81 -30.42
N GLY A 29 35.44 9.97 -31.02
CA GLY A 29 35.50 10.13 -32.48
C GLY A 29 34.17 9.83 -33.19
N LEU A 30 33.07 9.67 -32.45
CA LEU A 30 31.74 9.50 -33.00
C LEU A 30 31.15 10.86 -33.39
N ASN A 31 30.28 10.87 -34.40
CA ASN A 31 29.51 12.08 -34.69
C ASN A 31 28.53 12.37 -33.54
N PHE A 32 28.34 13.64 -33.22
CA PHE A 32 27.28 14.05 -32.31
C PHE A 32 25.91 13.85 -32.94
N VAL A 33 24.97 13.36 -32.12
CA VAL A 33 23.57 13.15 -32.53
C VAL A 33 22.91 14.46 -32.97
N ALA A 34 23.23 15.58 -32.30
CA ALA A 34 22.73 16.90 -32.65
C ALA A 34 23.15 17.33 -34.07
N TRP A 35 24.41 17.09 -34.44
CA TRP A 35 24.88 17.34 -35.79
C TRP A 35 24.19 16.43 -36.80
N PHE A 36 24.06 15.13 -36.50
CA PHE A 36 23.41 14.16 -37.39
C PHE A 36 21.94 14.53 -37.66
N PHE A 37 21.19 14.89 -36.61
CA PHE A 37 19.80 15.34 -36.73
C PHE A 37 19.67 16.64 -37.51
N ALA A 38 20.60 17.58 -37.34
CA ALA A 38 20.62 18.80 -38.14
C ALA A 38 20.83 18.51 -39.63
N GLN A 39 21.62 17.49 -40.00
CA GLN A 39 21.77 17.10 -41.40
C GLN A 39 20.50 16.45 -41.95
N THR A 40 19.86 15.54 -41.20
CA THR A 40 18.60 14.90 -41.62
C THR A 40 17.44 15.89 -41.78
N GLN A 41 17.43 16.97 -40.99
CA GLN A 41 16.43 18.03 -41.14
C GLN A 41 16.69 18.91 -42.36
N LYS A 42 17.95 19.13 -42.73
CA LYS A 42 18.33 19.89 -43.93
C LYS A 42 18.08 19.11 -45.21
N ASP A 43 18.35 17.81 -45.20
CA ASP A 43 18.12 16.90 -46.31
C ASP A 43 17.44 15.62 -45.80
N PRO A 44 16.12 15.47 -46.00
CA PRO A 44 15.38 14.26 -45.61
C PRO A 44 15.90 12.98 -46.28
N ASN A 45 16.62 13.07 -47.40
CA ASN A 45 17.24 11.92 -48.06
C ASN A 45 18.56 11.50 -47.42
N PHE A 46 19.12 12.31 -46.51
CA PHE A 46 20.37 12.02 -45.82
C PHE A 46 20.27 10.72 -45.01
N TYR A 47 19.13 10.48 -44.35
CA TYR A 47 18.84 9.24 -43.63
C TYR A 47 17.33 9.05 -43.41
N PRO A 48 16.75 7.85 -43.65
CA PRO A 48 15.31 7.63 -43.54
C PRO A 48 14.87 7.41 -42.09
N LEU A 49 14.92 8.47 -41.27
CA LEU A 49 14.62 8.43 -39.83
C LEU A 49 13.20 7.92 -39.53
N GLU A 50 12.21 8.26 -40.34
CA GLU A 50 10.81 7.88 -40.15
C GLU A 50 10.58 6.36 -40.19
N ARG A 51 11.56 5.58 -40.67
CA ARG A 51 11.54 4.12 -40.69
C ARG A 51 12.65 3.51 -39.83
N SER A 52 13.20 4.30 -38.91
CA SER A 52 14.31 3.88 -38.06
C SER A 52 13.87 3.55 -36.65
N THR A 53 14.66 2.72 -35.99
CA THR A 53 14.60 2.46 -34.56
C THR A 53 15.76 3.20 -33.91
N ILE A 54 15.46 4.05 -32.93
CA ILE A 54 16.44 4.78 -32.13
C ILE A 54 16.63 4.06 -30.81
N THR A 55 17.85 3.64 -30.51
CA THR A 55 18.23 3.05 -29.23
C THR A 55 19.15 3.99 -28.47
N PHE A 56 18.67 4.50 -27.34
CA PHE A 56 19.43 5.37 -26.44
C PHE A 56 20.06 4.55 -25.33
N PHE A 57 21.38 4.63 -25.18
CA PHE A 57 22.11 3.88 -24.17
C PHE A 57 22.66 4.77 -23.06
N ASN A 58 22.61 4.26 -21.82
CA ASN A 58 23.14 4.92 -20.63
C ASN A 58 24.01 3.95 -19.80
N VAL A 59 25.17 4.41 -19.36
CA VAL A 59 26.09 3.66 -18.49
C VAL A 59 25.71 3.89 -17.03
N MET A 60 25.24 2.85 -16.33
CA MET A 60 24.90 2.97 -14.91
C MET A 60 26.13 3.32 -14.07
N ASN A 61 25.97 4.27 -13.15
CA ASN A 61 27.00 4.69 -12.20
C ASN A 61 28.31 5.14 -12.86
N PHE A 62 28.25 5.80 -14.02
CA PHE A 62 29.45 6.30 -14.71
C PHE A 62 30.31 7.22 -13.83
N LYS A 63 29.68 8.01 -12.95
CA LYS A 63 30.40 8.82 -11.95
C LYS A 63 31.31 7.99 -11.05
N THR A 64 30.89 6.78 -10.68
CA THR A 64 31.70 5.84 -9.88
C THR A 64 32.91 5.33 -10.67
N ILE A 65 32.79 5.16 -11.99
CA ILE A 65 33.93 4.83 -12.86
C ILE A 65 34.96 5.97 -12.81
N ASN A 66 34.50 7.21 -13.00
CA ASN A 66 35.36 8.40 -12.94
C ASN A 66 36.02 8.55 -11.57
N GLN A 67 35.31 8.26 -10.48
CA GLN A 67 35.87 8.33 -9.13
C GLN A 67 36.92 7.25 -8.87
N ARG A 68 36.71 6.03 -9.40
CA ARG A 68 37.61 4.91 -9.16
C ARG A 68 38.85 4.93 -10.05
N PHE A 69 38.72 5.37 -11.29
CA PHE A 69 39.78 5.26 -12.31
C PHE A 69 40.20 6.60 -12.92
N SER A 70 39.79 7.72 -12.32
CA SER A 70 39.91 9.08 -12.86
C SER A 70 39.09 9.32 -14.14
N TYR A 71 39.04 10.57 -14.58
CA TYR A 71 38.41 10.94 -15.85
C TYR A 71 39.03 10.26 -17.07
N GLN A 72 40.34 9.94 -17.03
CA GLN A 72 40.99 9.23 -18.12
C GLN A 72 40.46 7.79 -18.24
N GLY A 73 40.28 7.09 -17.10
CA GLY A 73 39.66 5.76 -17.10
C GLY A 73 38.22 5.78 -17.57
N GLY A 74 37.45 6.81 -17.24
CA GLY A 74 36.12 7.04 -17.80
C GLY A 74 36.11 7.23 -19.31
N ASN A 75 37.06 8.01 -19.84
CA ASN A 75 37.21 8.20 -21.29
C ASN A 75 37.56 6.89 -22.00
N GLU A 76 38.47 6.09 -21.43
CA GLU A 76 38.82 4.76 -21.96
C GLU A 76 37.61 3.81 -21.95
N TYR A 77 36.79 3.86 -20.91
CA TYR A 77 35.54 3.11 -20.84
C TYR A 77 34.58 3.51 -21.97
N LEU A 78 34.41 4.81 -22.23
CA LEU A 78 33.55 5.31 -23.30
C LEU A 78 34.06 4.91 -24.70
N CYS A 79 35.38 4.94 -24.94
CA CYS A 79 35.97 4.47 -26.19
C CYS A 79 35.70 2.98 -26.43
N ARG A 80 35.81 2.14 -25.40
CA ARG A 80 35.50 0.71 -25.50
C ARG A 80 34.01 0.47 -25.68
N PHE A 81 33.19 1.23 -24.97
CA PHE A 81 31.75 1.16 -25.12
C PHE A 81 31.33 1.48 -26.57
N ARG A 82 31.92 2.52 -27.16
CA ARG A 82 31.81 2.80 -28.61
C ARG A 82 32.24 1.59 -29.43
N ASP A 83 33.42 1.03 -29.20
CA ASP A 83 33.99 -0.04 -30.03
C ASP A 83 33.09 -1.29 -30.03
N GLU A 84 32.60 -1.70 -28.86
CA GLU A 84 31.65 -2.81 -28.74
C GLU A 84 30.30 -2.49 -29.38
N LEU A 85 29.80 -1.26 -29.28
CA LEU A 85 28.58 -0.85 -30.01
C LEU A 85 28.79 -0.91 -31.52
N GLN A 86 29.89 -0.37 -32.05
CA GLN A 86 30.19 -0.40 -33.48
C GLN A 86 30.31 -1.83 -34.02
N LYS A 87 30.87 -2.74 -33.21
CA LYS A 87 30.96 -4.16 -33.55
C LYS A 87 29.60 -4.87 -33.52
N LEU A 88 28.80 -4.65 -32.48
CA LEU A 88 27.50 -5.33 -32.32
C LEU A 88 26.41 -4.75 -33.24
N PHE A 89 26.55 -3.49 -33.62
CA PHE A 89 25.64 -2.77 -34.52
C PHE A 89 26.33 -2.42 -35.84
N GLU A 90 27.12 -3.35 -36.37
CA GLU A 90 27.75 -3.21 -37.68
C GLU A 90 26.70 -2.90 -38.76
N GLY A 91 26.97 -1.88 -39.58
CA GLY A 91 26.05 -1.37 -40.61
C GLY A 91 25.09 -0.27 -40.13
N GLU A 92 24.92 -0.09 -38.81
CA GLU A 92 24.04 0.94 -38.23
C GLU A 92 24.80 2.22 -37.87
N LYS A 93 24.07 3.29 -37.51
CA LYS A 93 24.68 4.56 -37.12
C LYS A 93 24.84 4.65 -35.61
N VAL A 94 26.09 4.57 -35.14
CA VAL A 94 26.46 4.84 -33.75
C VAL A 94 26.84 6.32 -33.60
N LEU A 95 26.21 7.00 -32.66
CA LEU A 95 26.31 8.45 -32.44
C LEU A 95 26.55 8.77 -30.97
N ARG A 96 27.13 9.93 -30.71
CA ARG A 96 27.34 10.48 -29.37
C ARG A 96 26.20 11.41 -28.98
N ALA A 97 25.53 11.13 -27.85
CA ALA A 97 24.55 12.05 -27.29
C ALA A 97 25.18 13.06 -26.30
N GLY A 98 26.24 12.66 -25.61
CA GLY A 98 26.97 13.47 -24.63
C GLY A 98 27.15 12.74 -23.29
N ALA A 99 28.07 13.20 -22.44
CA ALA A 99 28.38 12.62 -21.12
C ALA A 99 28.67 11.11 -21.14
N ASP A 100 27.74 10.26 -20.72
CA ASP A 100 27.83 8.80 -20.70
C ASP A 100 26.83 8.13 -21.66
N HIS A 101 26.24 8.93 -22.55
CA HIS A 101 25.19 8.51 -23.45
C HIS A 101 25.66 8.32 -24.89
N LEU A 102 25.29 7.19 -25.47
CA LEU A 102 25.49 6.84 -26.87
C LEU A 102 24.14 6.45 -27.49
N VAL A 103 23.98 6.68 -28.79
CA VAL A 103 22.75 6.41 -29.53
C VAL A 103 23.07 5.53 -30.73
N VAL A 104 22.24 4.52 -30.98
CA VAL A 104 22.25 3.75 -32.22
C VAL A 104 20.96 4.03 -32.98
N ILE A 105 21.08 4.35 -34.27
CA ILE A 105 19.96 4.47 -35.19
C ILE A 105 20.07 3.33 -36.20
N SER A 106 19.03 2.48 -36.25
CA SER A 106 18.99 1.29 -37.10
C SER A 106 17.74 1.25 -37.97
N LEU A 107 17.84 0.69 -39.19
CA LEU A 107 16.70 0.65 -40.12
C LEU A 107 15.97 -0.70 -40.18
N ASN A 108 16.69 -1.80 -39.99
CA ASN A 108 16.16 -3.14 -40.28
C ASN A 108 16.30 -4.10 -39.09
N LEU A 109 16.37 -3.55 -37.86
CA LEU A 109 16.48 -4.37 -36.66
C LEU A 109 15.16 -4.43 -35.92
N SER A 110 14.71 -5.65 -35.66
CA SER A 110 13.66 -5.96 -34.71
C SER A 110 14.08 -5.63 -33.28
N VAL A 111 13.09 -5.46 -32.39
CA VAL A 111 13.34 -5.24 -30.95
C VAL A 111 14.09 -6.43 -30.35
N GLU A 112 13.78 -7.65 -30.78
CA GLU A 112 14.41 -8.89 -30.32
C GLU A 112 15.90 -8.94 -30.66
N GLU A 113 16.27 -8.50 -31.87
CA GLU A 113 17.69 -8.42 -32.28
C GLU A 113 18.43 -7.35 -31.49
N ILE A 114 17.81 -6.18 -31.29
CA ILE A 114 18.39 -5.10 -30.48
C ILE A 114 18.58 -5.58 -29.03
N ALA A 115 17.58 -6.23 -28.45
CA ALA A 115 17.63 -6.81 -27.11
C ALA A 115 18.76 -7.83 -26.96
N LEU A 116 18.94 -8.71 -27.95
CA LEU A 116 20.05 -9.67 -27.96
C LEU A 116 21.40 -8.96 -27.98
N ARG A 117 21.56 -7.92 -28.81
CA ARG A 117 22.79 -7.12 -28.90
C ARG A 117 23.07 -6.37 -27.59
N ILE A 118 22.06 -5.81 -26.94
CA ILE A 118 22.19 -5.17 -25.61
C ILE A 118 22.70 -6.17 -24.56
N LYS A 119 22.21 -7.41 -24.59
CA LYS A 119 22.67 -8.46 -23.67
C LYS A 119 24.13 -8.86 -23.94
N LEU A 120 24.52 -8.97 -25.21
CA LEU A 120 25.90 -9.24 -25.60
C LEU A 120 26.84 -8.10 -25.21
N LEU A 121 26.40 -6.85 -25.39
CA LEU A 121 27.10 -5.64 -24.97
C LEU A 121 27.36 -5.65 -23.47
N ASN A 122 26.32 -5.87 -22.65
CA ASN A 122 26.45 -5.96 -21.20
C ASN A 122 27.45 -7.06 -20.78
N LYS A 123 27.43 -8.21 -21.44
CA LYS A 123 28.36 -9.32 -21.20
C LYS A 123 29.81 -8.94 -21.55
N ALA A 124 30.03 -8.28 -22.69
CA ALA A 124 31.34 -7.82 -23.12
C ALA A 124 31.92 -6.80 -22.13
N MET A 125 31.12 -5.81 -21.75
CA MET A 125 31.54 -4.72 -20.86
C MET A 125 31.77 -5.20 -19.41
N THR A 126 30.98 -6.17 -18.93
CA THR A 126 31.19 -6.78 -17.60
C THR A 126 32.49 -7.60 -17.53
N SER A 127 32.89 -8.22 -18.65
CA SER A 127 34.11 -9.05 -18.70
C SER A 127 35.39 -8.22 -18.61
N TYR A 128 35.28 -6.93 -18.93
CA TYR A 128 36.42 -6.01 -19.01
C TYR A 128 36.84 -5.47 -17.63
N GLU A 129 35.90 -5.08 -16.78
CA GLU A 129 36.22 -4.56 -15.44
C GLU A 129 35.87 -5.58 -14.35
N LYS A 130 36.84 -6.44 -14.01
CA LYS A 130 36.75 -7.35 -12.87
C LYS A 130 36.55 -6.55 -11.58
N GLY A 131 35.30 -6.43 -11.13
CA GLY A 131 34.95 -5.81 -9.86
C GLY A 131 34.00 -4.61 -9.94
N LEU A 132 33.61 -4.16 -11.14
CA LEU A 132 32.50 -3.21 -11.33
C LEU A 132 31.40 -3.89 -12.14
N ARG A 133 30.26 -4.14 -11.50
CA ARG A 133 29.05 -4.62 -12.17
C ARG A 133 28.28 -3.45 -12.77
N ASN A 134 28.94 -2.64 -13.60
CA ASN A 134 28.26 -1.55 -14.29
C ASN A 134 27.48 -2.12 -15.46
N GLN A 135 26.17 -1.90 -15.45
CA GLN A 135 25.27 -2.32 -16.50
C GLN A 135 25.03 -1.16 -17.46
N ILE A 136 24.87 -1.47 -18.73
CA ILE A 136 24.39 -0.52 -19.73
C ILE A 136 22.89 -0.74 -19.88
N LYS A 137 22.14 0.35 -19.75
CA LYS A 137 20.70 0.39 -19.96
C LYS A 137 20.39 0.97 -21.33
N ALA A 138 19.30 0.51 -21.94
CA ALA A 138 18.86 0.98 -23.24
C ALA A 138 17.37 1.33 -23.27
N GLY A 139 17.02 2.38 -24.00
CA GLY A 139 15.65 2.73 -24.34
C GLY A 139 15.47 2.72 -25.84
N ILE A 140 14.40 2.09 -26.31
CA ILE A 140 14.16 1.85 -27.74
C ILE A 140 12.92 2.64 -28.16
N TYR A 141 13.03 3.46 -29.19
CA TYR A 141 11.90 4.09 -29.87
C TYR A 141 11.82 3.59 -31.31
N ILE A 142 10.65 3.15 -31.74
CA ILE A 142 10.41 2.66 -33.10
C ILE A 142 9.60 3.73 -33.84
N ALA A 143 10.16 4.25 -34.93
CA ALA A 143 9.43 5.18 -35.78
C ALA A 143 8.30 4.45 -36.51
N ASP A 144 7.14 5.07 -36.58
CA ASP A 144 5.90 4.52 -37.15
C ASP A 144 5.67 4.95 -38.61
N GLY A 145 6.66 5.59 -39.24
CA GLY A 145 6.53 6.17 -40.58
C GLY A 145 5.89 7.56 -40.59
N THR A 146 5.51 8.12 -39.44
CA THR A 146 4.99 9.50 -39.39
C THR A 146 6.13 10.52 -39.31
N PRO A 147 6.00 11.68 -39.99
CA PRO A 147 6.97 12.75 -39.86
C PRO A 147 7.03 13.28 -38.43
N GLN A 148 8.18 13.13 -37.78
CA GLN A 148 8.44 13.62 -36.43
C GLN A 148 9.78 14.34 -36.36
N GLN A 149 9.90 15.31 -35.46
CA GLN A 149 11.19 15.95 -35.23
C GLN A 149 12.16 14.93 -34.62
N PRO A 150 13.38 14.78 -35.17
CA PRO A 150 14.36 13.80 -34.68
C PRO A 150 14.67 13.90 -33.18
N ILE A 151 14.63 15.11 -32.62
CA ILE A 151 14.82 15.35 -31.19
C ILE A 151 13.72 14.68 -30.34
N VAL A 152 12.46 14.74 -30.78
CA VAL A 152 11.33 14.09 -30.10
C VAL A 152 11.49 12.58 -30.10
N MET A 153 11.94 12.01 -31.23
CA MET A 153 12.20 10.57 -31.34
C MET A 153 13.30 10.12 -30.37
N MET A 154 14.35 10.93 -30.20
CA MET A 154 15.42 10.68 -29.24
C MET A 154 14.96 10.85 -27.79
N ASP A 155 14.15 11.85 -27.48
CA ASP A 155 13.58 12.07 -26.14
C ASP A 155 12.70 10.88 -25.72
N ARG A 156 11.92 10.32 -26.65
CA ARG A 156 11.13 9.11 -26.44
C ARG A 156 12.01 7.89 -26.13
N ALA A 157 13.08 7.68 -26.88
CA ALA A 157 14.07 6.63 -26.60
C ALA A 157 14.75 6.86 -25.23
N SER A 158 15.11 8.10 -24.91
CA SER A 158 15.71 8.46 -23.62
C SER A 158 14.75 8.23 -22.45
N LEU A 159 13.46 8.54 -22.61
CA LEU A 159 12.43 8.25 -21.63
C LEU A 159 12.33 6.76 -21.33
N ALA A 160 12.30 5.90 -22.36
CA ALA A 160 12.33 4.45 -22.19
C ALA A 160 13.61 3.99 -21.45
N CYS A 161 14.76 4.60 -21.74
CA CYS A 161 16.01 4.25 -21.07
C CYS A 161 15.97 4.59 -19.57
N ARG A 162 15.38 5.73 -19.21
CA ARG A 162 15.22 6.14 -17.80
C ARG A 162 14.35 5.19 -16.98
N GLU A 163 13.35 4.57 -17.60
CA GLU A 163 12.42 3.66 -16.91
C GLU A 163 13.06 2.34 -16.48
N VAL A 164 14.21 1.98 -17.06
CA VAL A 164 14.99 0.82 -16.64
C VAL A 164 16.24 1.19 -15.84
N HIS A 165 16.45 2.48 -15.64
CA HIS A 165 17.53 3.00 -14.81
C HIS A 165 17.35 2.52 -13.37
N GLY A 166 18.38 1.91 -12.79
CA GLY A 166 18.34 1.36 -11.43
C GLY A 166 17.67 -0.02 -11.27
N ILE A 167 17.00 -0.55 -12.30
CA ILE A 167 16.39 -1.89 -12.25
C ILE A 167 17.40 -2.95 -12.67
N PHE A 168 17.92 -3.76 -11.74
CA PHE A 168 19.05 -4.67 -12.02
C PHE A 168 18.76 -5.77 -13.07
N ASN A 169 17.54 -6.30 -13.09
CA ASN A 169 17.14 -7.43 -13.95
C ASN A 169 16.52 -7.02 -15.29
N ARG A 170 16.50 -5.72 -15.61
CA ARG A 170 15.92 -5.19 -16.85
C ARG A 170 16.95 -4.34 -17.59
N GLU A 171 17.43 -4.82 -18.73
CA GLU A 171 18.48 -4.15 -19.51
C GLU A 171 17.93 -3.09 -20.45
N TYR A 172 16.67 -3.22 -20.87
CA TYR A 172 16.05 -2.28 -21.80
C TYR A 172 14.54 -2.11 -21.60
N ALA A 173 14.00 -1.00 -22.12
CA ALA A 173 12.57 -0.82 -22.34
C ALA A 173 12.32 -0.25 -23.74
N VAL A 174 11.13 -0.54 -24.26
CA VAL A 174 10.61 0.05 -25.48
C VAL A 174 9.65 1.16 -25.09
N PHE A 175 9.77 2.30 -25.77
CA PHE A 175 8.84 3.40 -25.63
C PHE A 175 7.46 2.98 -26.14
N ASP A 176 6.44 3.28 -25.36
CA ASP A 176 5.05 3.26 -25.77
C ASP A 176 4.35 4.55 -25.28
N GLU A 177 3.15 4.80 -25.79
CA GLU A 177 2.38 5.99 -25.41
C GLU A 177 1.91 5.96 -23.95
N GLU A 178 1.80 4.78 -23.33
CA GLU A 178 1.46 4.66 -21.90
C GLU A 178 2.60 5.17 -21.02
N LEU A 179 3.84 4.89 -21.41
CA LEU A 179 5.05 5.41 -20.77
C LEU A 179 5.10 6.94 -20.84
N ASN A 180 4.78 7.50 -22.01
CA ASN A 180 4.75 8.94 -22.20
C ASN A 180 3.70 9.60 -21.31
N LYS A 181 2.47 9.08 -21.32
CA LYS A 181 1.38 9.56 -20.45
C LYS A 181 1.77 9.51 -18.97
N LYS A 182 2.40 8.42 -18.52
CA LYS A 182 2.88 8.30 -17.14
C LYS A 182 3.92 9.37 -16.82
N HIS A 183 4.85 9.65 -17.73
CA HIS A 183 5.84 10.71 -17.53
C HIS A 183 5.21 12.11 -17.47
N GLU A 184 4.30 12.42 -18.38
CA GLU A 184 3.57 13.69 -18.43
C GLU A 184 2.73 13.90 -17.16
N GLN A 185 2.10 12.84 -16.63
CA GLN A 185 1.37 12.89 -15.37
C GLN A 185 2.30 13.19 -14.18
N LYS A 186 3.50 12.59 -14.15
CA LYS A 186 4.49 12.86 -13.10
C LYS A 186 5.02 14.29 -13.14
N GLN A 187 5.32 14.81 -14.33
CA GLN A 187 5.73 16.21 -14.50
C GLN A 187 4.62 17.17 -14.06
N TYR A 188 3.38 16.90 -14.48
CA TYR A 188 2.24 17.71 -14.10
C TYR A 188 2.09 17.83 -12.58
N VAL A 189 2.25 16.72 -11.84
CA VAL A 189 2.23 16.71 -10.38
C VAL A 189 3.27 17.66 -9.79
N LEU A 190 4.50 17.65 -10.31
CA LEU A 190 5.57 18.54 -9.80
C LEU A 190 5.28 20.01 -10.08
N GLU A 191 4.84 20.32 -11.29
CA GLU A 191 4.60 21.70 -11.73
C GLU A 191 3.40 22.35 -11.03
N HIS A 192 2.38 21.56 -10.66
CA HIS A 192 1.10 22.07 -10.15
C HIS A 192 0.89 21.77 -8.66
N PHE A 193 1.89 21.21 -7.96
CA PHE A 193 1.75 20.86 -6.53
C PHE A 193 1.43 22.10 -5.66
N ASP A 194 2.21 23.16 -5.78
CA ASP A 194 2.02 24.36 -4.96
C ASP A 194 0.67 25.04 -5.28
N GLU A 195 0.29 25.10 -6.56
CA GLU A 195 -1.03 25.60 -6.97
C GLU A 195 -2.17 24.75 -6.38
N ALA A 196 -2.05 23.43 -6.45
CA ALA A 196 -3.05 22.51 -5.91
C ALA A 196 -3.22 22.67 -4.40
N PHE A 197 -2.12 22.95 -3.69
CA PHE A 197 -2.13 23.24 -2.27
C PHE A 197 -2.83 24.56 -1.96
N GLU A 198 -2.46 25.64 -2.65
CA GLU A 198 -3.04 26.98 -2.47
C GLU A 198 -4.53 27.03 -2.80
N LYS A 199 -4.95 26.32 -3.87
CA LYS A 199 -6.34 26.31 -4.34
C LYS A 199 -7.20 25.22 -3.70
N GLY A 200 -6.63 24.41 -2.80
CA GLY A 200 -7.37 23.38 -2.07
C GLY A 200 -7.89 22.24 -2.96
N PHE A 201 -7.11 21.84 -3.96
CA PHE A 201 -7.42 20.71 -4.86
C PHE A 201 -7.20 19.35 -4.22
N PHE A 202 -6.42 19.30 -3.13
CA PHE A 202 -6.34 18.13 -2.27
C PHE A 202 -7.59 18.01 -1.39
N LYS A 203 -8.26 16.86 -1.50
CA LYS A 203 -9.48 16.52 -0.76
C LYS A 203 -9.25 15.25 0.05
N VAL A 204 -9.92 15.19 1.21
CA VAL A 204 -9.97 13.98 2.03
C VAL A 204 -11.18 13.16 1.60
N TYR A 205 -10.93 11.90 1.28
CA TYR A 205 -11.95 10.89 1.10
C TYR A 205 -11.94 9.97 2.33
N TYR A 206 -13.10 9.50 2.74
CA TYR A 206 -13.24 8.59 3.86
C TYR A 206 -13.69 7.23 3.38
N GLN A 207 -13.02 6.18 3.86
CA GLN A 207 -13.50 4.82 3.69
C GLN A 207 -13.88 4.23 5.06
N PRO A 208 -15.13 3.77 5.24
CA PRO A 208 -15.56 3.21 6.52
C PRO A 208 -14.90 1.87 6.83
N ILE A 209 -14.60 1.70 8.12
CA ILE A 209 -14.09 0.48 8.73
C ILE A 209 -15.23 -0.13 9.55
N TYR A 210 -15.51 -1.41 9.32
CA TYR A 210 -16.61 -2.13 9.93
C TYR A 210 -16.13 -3.14 10.94
N ARG A 211 -16.88 -3.29 12.03
CA ARG A 211 -16.70 -4.38 12.99
C ARG A 211 -17.32 -5.66 12.47
N THR A 212 -16.58 -6.77 12.48
CA THR A 212 -17.06 -8.05 11.96
C THR A 212 -18.22 -8.65 12.75
N LEU A 213 -18.28 -8.39 14.06
CA LEU A 213 -19.27 -8.99 14.96
C LEU A 213 -20.67 -8.37 14.86
N ASN A 214 -20.78 -7.06 14.61
CA ASN A 214 -22.07 -6.34 14.57
C ASN A 214 -22.36 -5.65 13.23
N LYS A 215 -21.40 -5.65 12.27
CA LYS A 215 -21.48 -4.97 10.97
C LYS A 215 -21.71 -3.45 11.06
N LYS A 216 -21.40 -2.82 12.19
CA LYS A 216 -21.47 -1.36 12.36
C LYS A 216 -20.14 -0.71 11.98
N VAL A 217 -20.21 0.55 11.57
CA VAL A 217 -19.04 1.39 11.35
C VAL A 217 -18.40 1.73 12.70
N CYS A 218 -17.09 1.57 12.79
CA CYS A 218 -16.30 1.76 14.02
C CYS A 218 -15.07 2.66 13.81
N GLY A 219 -14.85 3.11 12.58
CA GLY A 219 -13.72 3.95 12.19
C GLY A 219 -13.82 4.36 10.72
N TYR A 220 -12.94 5.26 10.30
CA TYR A 220 -12.76 5.63 8.89
C TYR A 220 -11.28 5.74 8.58
N GLU A 221 -10.88 5.34 7.38
CA GLU A 221 -9.56 5.69 6.84
C GLU A 221 -9.66 6.98 6.01
N ALA A 222 -8.77 7.94 6.29
CA ALA A 222 -8.61 9.16 5.53
C ALA A 222 -7.64 8.95 4.37
N LEU A 223 -8.15 9.14 3.15
CA LEU A 223 -7.43 8.91 1.91
C LEU A 223 -7.32 10.21 1.11
N ALA A 224 -6.09 10.62 0.80
CA ALA A 224 -5.85 11.79 -0.04
C ALA A 224 -6.35 11.57 -1.48
N ARG A 225 -7.03 12.57 -2.03
CA ARG A 225 -7.40 12.65 -3.45
C ARG A 225 -7.02 14.01 -4.00
N TRP A 226 -6.43 14.02 -5.19
CA TRP A 226 -6.15 15.25 -5.92
C TRP A 226 -7.21 15.43 -7.00
N ILE A 227 -8.11 16.40 -6.79
CA ILE A 227 -9.19 16.73 -7.70
C ILE A 227 -8.80 18.00 -8.46
N ASP A 228 -8.25 17.81 -9.66
CA ASP A 228 -7.84 18.91 -10.52
C ASP A 228 -9.01 19.35 -11.42
N PRO A 229 -9.29 20.67 -11.56
CA PRO A 229 -10.39 21.14 -12.39
C PRO A 229 -10.21 20.85 -13.89
N ASN A 230 -8.96 20.71 -14.37
CA ASN A 230 -8.65 20.49 -15.78
C ASN A 230 -8.45 19.00 -16.10
N ARG A 231 -7.87 18.22 -15.17
CA ARG A 231 -7.53 16.80 -15.37
C ARG A 231 -8.45 15.82 -14.65
N GLY A 232 -9.39 16.29 -13.84
CA GLY A 232 -10.20 15.44 -12.97
C GLY A 232 -9.37 14.83 -11.84
N MET A 233 -9.73 13.62 -11.42
CA MET A 233 -9.02 12.95 -10.32
C MET A 233 -7.66 12.42 -10.77
N ILE A 234 -6.58 12.93 -10.20
CA ILE A 234 -5.23 12.40 -10.39
C ILE A 234 -5.05 11.21 -9.46
N SER A 235 -4.57 10.10 -9.99
CA SER A 235 -4.42 8.84 -9.25
C SER A 235 -3.45 9.00 -8.06
N PRO A 236 -3.84 8.56 -6.83
CA PRO A 236 -2.95 8.50 -5.67
C PRO A 236 -1.65 7.75 -5.93
N LEU A 237 -1.72 6.63 -6.66
CA LEU A 237 -0.54 5.84 -7.03
C LEU A 237 0.50 6.63 -7.84
N ILE A 238 0.10 7.71 -8.49
CA ILE A 238 0.99 8.55 -9.28
C ILE A 238 1.53 9.69 -8.44
N PHE A 239 0.65 10.51 -7.84
CA PHE A 239 1.12 11.71 -7.15
C PHE A 239 1.87 11.38 -5.86
N ILE A 240 1.47 10.34 -5.11
CA ILE A 240 2.19 9.94 -3.88
C ILE A 240 3.62 9.52 -4.24
N GLU A 241 3.79 8.64 -5.25
CA GLU A 241 5.12 8.20 -5.73
C GLU A 241 6.01 9.40 -6.13
N VAL A 242 5.42 10.41 -6.76
CA VAL A 242 6.15 11.61 -7.18
C VAL A 242 6.55 12.45 -5.98
N LEU A 243 5.61 12.74 -5.06
CA LEU A 243 5.85 13.55 -3.88
C LEU A 243 6.87 12.91 -2.93
N GLU A 244 6.87 11.59 -2.79
CA GLU A 244 7.90 10.87 -2.03
C GLU A 244 9.27 11.06 -2.68
N LYS A 245 9.39 10.86 -3.99
CA LYS A 245 10.67 10.99 -4.72
C LYS A 245 11.28 12.38 -4.59
N VAL A 246 10.46 13.42 -4.57
CA VAL A 246 10.92 14.81 -4.43
C VAL A 246 10.82 15.34 -3.00
N HIS A 247 10.57 14.47 -2.02
CA HIS A 247 10.57 14.79 -0.59
C HIS A 247 9.53 15.85 -0.19
N LEU A 248 8.36 15.86 -0.85
CA LEU A 248 7.24 16.77 -0.57
C LEU A 248 6.04 16.09 0.09
N ILE A 249 6.01 14.76 0.22
CA ILE A 249 4.85 14.02 0.74
C ILE A 249 4.42 14.48 2.13
N HIS A 250 5.38 14.81 3.01
CA HIS A 250 5.11 15.29 4.38
C HIS A 250 4.23 16.55 4.45
N LYS A 251 4.25 17.39 3.40
CA LYS A 251 3.37 18.57 3.32
C LYS A 251 1.93 18.17 3.06
N LEU A 252 1.72 17.16 2.22
CA LEU A 252 0.39 16.62 1.95
C LEU A 252 -0.16 15.94 3.21
N ASP A 253 0.64 15.10 3.87
CA ASP A 253 0.20 14.37 5.06
C ASP A 253 -0.16 15.32 6.20
N ALA A 254 0.66 16.35 6.45
CA ALA A 254 0.34 17.42 7.40
C ALA A 254 -0.99 18.15 7.07
N TYR A 255 -1.26 18.41 5.79
CA TYR A 255 -2.51 19.01 5.34
C TYR A 255 -3.71 18.08 5.56
N ILE A 256 -3.57 16.79 5.25
CA ILE A 256 -4.62 15.79 5.47
C ILE A 256 -4.92 15.66 6.98
N ILE A 257 -3.89 15.63 7.84
CA ILE A 257 -4.05 15.61 9.30
C ILE A 257 -4.83 16.84 9.80
N ASP A 258 -4.48 18.04 9.35
CA ASP A 258 -5.20 19.28 9.72
C ASP A 258 -6.67 19.21 9.30
N GLN A 259 -6.94 18.77 8.07
CA GLN A 259 -8.30 18.66 7.55
C GLN A 259 -9.11 17.57 8.25
N VAL A 260 -8.51 16.44 8.60
CA VAL A 260 -9.15 15.38 9.40
C VAL A 260 -9.53 15.88 10.79
N CYS A 261 -8.61 16.56 11.49
CA CYS A 261 -8.90 17.13 12.80
C CYS A 261 -10.03 18.16 12.74
N LYS A 262 -10.04 19.01 11.70
CA LYS A 262 -11.13 19.95 11.45
C LYS A 262 -12.48 19.24 11.25
N ASN A 263 -12.51 18.23 10.39
CA ASN A 263 -13.73 17.49 10.07
C ASN A 263 -14.30 16.79 11.31
N LEU A 264 -13.43 16.18 12.13
CA LEU A 264 -13.82 15.58 13.41
C LEU A 264 -14.42 16.61 14.37
N ARG A 265 -13.82 17.80 14.46
CA ARG A 265 -14.34 18.87 15.31
C ARG A 265 -15.73 19.32 14.83
N ASP A 266 -15.91 19.49 13.53
CA ASP A 266 -17.20 19.85 12.92
C ASP A 266 -18.28 18.80 13.23
N ASP A 267 -17.93 17.51 13.22
CA ASP A 267 -18.84 16.42 13.59
C ASP A 267 -19.24 16.47 15.08
N ILE A 268 -18.27 16.69 15.98
CA ILE A 268 -18.52 16.76 17.42
C ILE A 268 -19.36 18.00 17.77
N ASP A 269 -19.06 19.17 17.20
CA ASP A 269 -19.84 20.40 17.40
C ASP A 269 -21.26 20.31 16.83
N GLY A 270 -21.42 19.58 15.72
CA GLY A 270 -22.72 19.29 15.14
C GLY A 270 -23.55 18.27 15.90
N GLY A 271 -22.98 17.60 16.92
CA GLY A 271 -23.65 16.54 17.68
C GLY A 271 -23.88 15.26 16.87
N TYR A 272 -23.13 15.06 15.79
CA TYR A 272 -23.20 13.86 14.96
C TYR A 272 -22.46 12.69 15.63
N ALA A 273 -22.78 11.45 15.24
CA ALA A 273 -21.93 10.32 15.60
C ALA A 273 -20.56 10.50 14.93
N TYR A 274 -19.49 10.35 15.71
CA TYR A 274 -18.11 10.50 15.26
C TYR A 274 -17.31 9.25 15.64
N GLN A 275 -16.43 8.83 14.73
CA GLN A 275 -15.60 7.63 14.86
C GLN A 275 -14.11 8.01 14.77
N PRO A 276 -13.20 7.16 15.26
CA PRO A 276 -11.78 7.33 15.00
C PRO A 276 -11.51 7.41 13.50
N ILE A 277 -10.60 8.30 13.13
CA ILE A 277 -10.16 8.45 11.75
C ILE A 277 -8.68 8.14 11.69
N SER A 278 -8.32 7.17 10.86
CA SER A 278 -6.93 6.86 10.58
C SER A 278 -6.35 7.75 9.48
N VAL A 279 -5.10 8.15 9.70
CA VAL A 279 -4.29 8.95 8.78
C VAL A 279 -3.00 8.21 8.49
N ASN A 280 -2.64 8.17 7.22
CA ASN A 280 -1.42 7.53 6.74
C ASN A 280 -0.20 8.43 7.03
N LEU A 281 0.85 7.83 7.59
CA LEU A 281 2.16 8.44 7.78
C LEU A 281 3.18 7.70 6.90
N SER A 282 3.80 8.45 5.99
CA SER A 282 4.91 7.98 5.19
C SER A 282 6.20 7.91 6.02
N ARG A 283 7.18 7.17 5.53
CA ARG A 283 8.54 7.16 6.10
C ARG A 283 9.14 8.57 6.18
N LEU A 284 8.90 9.38 5.15
CA LEU A 284 9.49 10.70 5.00
C LEU A 284 8.93 11.71 6.01
N ASP A 285 7.76 11.46 6.59
CA ASP A 285 7.23 12.30 7.68
C ASP A 285 8.16 12.29 8.90
N PHE A 286 8.67 11.11 9.24
CA PHE A 286 9.59 10.91 10.36
C PHE A 286 10.99 11.45 10.06
N GLU A 287 11.45 11.36 8.81
CA GLU A 287 12.79 11.82 8.43
C GLU A 287 12.89 13.33 8.21
N LEU A 288 11.83 13.95 7.67
CA LEU A 288 11.86 15.34 7.20
C LEU A 288 11.17 16.33 8.15
N SER A 289 10.42 15.85 9.14
CA SER A 289 9.63 16.71 10.02
C SER A 289 9.55 16.19 11.45
N ASP A 290 9.20 17.08 12.38
CA ASP A 290 8.75 16.68 13.72
C ASP A 290 7.27 16.30 13.64
N ILE A 291 7.01 15.09 13.12
CA ILE A 291 5.65 14.61 12.85
C ILE A 291 4.80 14.59 14.11
N LYS A 292 5.41 14.32 15.27
CA LYS A 292 4.70 14.37 16.56
C LYS A 292 4.16 15.76 16.82
N LYS A 293 4.99 16.79 16.66
CA LYS A 293 4.55 18.17 16.81
C LYS A 293 3.50 18.56 15.77
N VAL A 294 3.56 18.05 14.54
CA VAL A 294 2.55 18.29 13.51
C VAL A 294 1.18 17.76 13.97
N VAL A 295 1.12 16.50 14.39
CA VAL A 295 -0.12 15.86 14.88
C VAL A 295 -0.64 16.57 16.13
N ASP A 296 0.21 16.79 17.13
CA ASP A 296 -0.18 17.43 18.39
C ASP A 296 -0.72 18.86 18.16
N ASN A 297 -0.11 19.62 17.27
CA ASN A 297 -0.57 20.97 16.94
C ASN A 297 -1.95 20.94 16.26
N ALA A 298 -2.20 20.02 15.33
CA ALA A 298 -3.49 19.90 14.65
C ALA A 298 -4.59 19.50 15.65
N VAL A 299 -4.31 18.50 16.49
CA VAL A 299 -5.22 18.04 17.54
C VAL A 299 -5.53 19.15 18.54
N ALA A 300 -4.52 19.89 18.99
CA ALA A 300 -4.69 21.02 19.91
C ALA A 300 -5.44 22.18 19.27
N LYS A 301 -5.14 22.52 18.02
CA LYS A 301 -5.79 23.60 17.25
C LYS A 301 -7.30 23.42 17.16
N TYR A 302 -7.76 22.18 16.95
CA TYR A 302 -9.18 21.86 16.82
C TYR A 302 -9.80 21.23 18.08
N ASN A 303 -9.04 21.07 19.17
CA ASN A 303 -9.52 20.43 20.41
C ASN A 303 -10.19 19.06 20.17
N VAL A 304 -9.50 18.19 19.43
CA VAL A 304 -9.94 16.83 19.13
C VAL A 304 -9.40 15.89 20.22
N PRO A 305 -10.19 14.93 20.74
CA PRO A 305 -9.66 13.93 21.65
C PRO A 305 -8.72 12.98 20.88
N LYS A 306 -7.51 12.76 21.41
CA LYS A 306 -6.45 11.99 20.74
C LYS A 306 -6.87 10.56 20.34
N GLU A 307 -7.74 9.92 21.13
CA GLU A 307 -8.29 8.59 20.85
C GLU A 307 -9.11 8.48 19.55
N TYR A 308 -9.40 9.61 18.88
CA TYR A 308 -10.08 9.67 17.59
C TYR A 308 -9.15 9.92 16.40
N ILE A 309 -7.86 10.12 16.65
CA ILE A 309 -6.83 10.18 15.61
C ILE A 309 -6.00 8.90 15.69
N VAL A 310 -6.07 8.10 14.64
CA VAL A 310 -5.33 6.85 14.50
C VAL A 310 -4.19 7.08 13.52
N LEU A 311 -2.98 6.66 13.88
CA LEU A 311 -1.80 6.85 13.04
C LEU A 311 -1.45 5.52 12.37
N GLU A 312 -1.54 5.48 11.05
CA GLU A 312 -1.16 4.32 10.24
C GLU A 312 0.26 4.49 9.73
N VAL A 313 1.13 3.52 10.01
CA VAL A 313 2.53 3.53 9.58
C VAL A 313 2.78 2.33 8.68
N THR A 314 3.17 2.58 7.44
CA THR A 314 3.46 1.50 6.48
C THR A 314 4.62 0.63 6.94
N GLU A 315 4.59 -0.68 6.63
CA GLU A 315 5.69 -1.61 6.97
C GLU A 315 7.05 -1.12 6.44
N SER A 316 7.06 -0.47 5.28
CA SER A 316 8.27 0.01 4.61
C SER A 316 8.99 1.14 5.37
N ALA A 317 8.27 1.87 6.22
CA ALA A 317 8.85 2.94 7.04
C ALA A 317 9.88 2.41 8.04
N PHE A 318 9.76 1.15 8.46
CA PHE A 318 10.64 0.50 9.45
C PHE A 318 11.93 -0.08 8.86
N ALA A 319 12.14 0.04 7.55
CA ALA A 319 13.31 -0.53 6.87
C ALA A 319 14.62 0.26 7.09
N SER A 320 14.56 1.45 7.69
CA SER A 320 15.70 2.35 7.88
C SER A 320 15.62 3.10 9.20
N ASP A 321 16.74 3.13 9.93
CA ASP A 321 16.94 3.83 11.21
C ASP A 321 15.91 3.50 12.31
N GLN A 322 15.88 2.22 12.68
CA GLN A 322 14.91 1.57 13.56
C GLN A 322 14.77 2.19 14.96
N GLU A 323 15.84 2.77 15.51
CA GLU A 323 15.81 3.29 16.88
C GLU A 323 14.96 4.57 17.01
N SER A 324 15.11 5.52 16.07
CA SER A 324 14.40 6.80 16.14
C SER A 324 12.87 6.68 15.93
N LEU A 325 12.44 5.79 15.03
CA LEU A 325 11.03 5.59 14.71
C LEU A 325 10.29 4.90 15.86
N GLY A 326 10.92 3.92 16.51
CA GLY A 326 10.35 3.22 17.66
C GLY A 326 10.05 4.14 18.83
N ASP A 327 10.97 5.05 19.15
CA ASP A 327 10.80 6.03 20.22
C ASP A 327 9.62 6.97 19.94
N ILE A 328 9.46 7.41 18.69
CA ILE A 328 8.34 8.28 18.28
C ILE A 328 7.00 7.54 18.40
N ILE A 329 6.93 6.28 17.96
CA ILE A 329 5.72 5.46 18.09
C ILE A 329 5.34 5.24 19.54
N HIS A 330 6.32 4.89 20.39
CA HIS A 330 6.10 4.76 21.82
C HIS A 330 5.57 6.07 22.42
N CYS A 331 6.15 7.22 22.06
CA CYS A 331 5.67 8.52 22.51
C CYS A 331 4.23 8.81 22.07
N PHE A 332 3.84 8.47 20.83
CA PHE A 332 2.44 8.62 20.40
C PHE A 332 1.48 7.78 21.24
N ARG A 333 1.84 6.53 21.55
CA ARG A 333 0.99 5.64 22.33
C ARG A 333 0.84 6.11 23.78
N GLU A 334 1.94 6.50 24.43
CA GLU A 334 1.91 7.07 25.79
C GLU A 334 1.07 8.36 25.84
N ASP A 335 1.06 9.13 24.76
CA ASP A 335 0.27 10.35 24.64
C ASP A 335 -1.22 10.10 24.40
N GLY A 336 -1.64 8.85 24.17
CA GLY A 336 -3.03 8.42 23.99
C GLY A 336 -3.49 8.30 22.54
N TYR A 337 -2.58 8.29 21.56
CA TYR A 337 -2.90 7.95 20.17
C TYR A 337 -2.87 6.43 19.96
N GLN A 338 -3.69 5.95 19.03
CA GLN A 338 -3.55 4.58 18.53
C GLN A 338 -2.57 4.56 17.36
N VAL A 339 -1.67 3.59 17.34
CA VAL A 339 -0.73 3.39 16.24
C VAL A 339 -0.94 2.04 15.59
N TRP A 340 -1.18 2.05 14.29
CA TRP A 340 -1.51 0.89 13.47
C TRP A 340 -0.35 0.62 12.51
N ILE A 341 0.01 -0.65 12.33
CA ILE A 341 0.91 -1.05 11.25
C ILE A 341 0.10 -1.35 9.99
N ASP A 342 0.47 -0.69 8.89
CA ASP A 342 -0.20 -0.80 7.60
C ASP A 342 0.57 -1.66 6.58
N ASP A 343 -0.14 -2.16 5.57
CA ASP A 343 0.36 -3.04 4.51
C ASP A 343 1.13 -4.27 5.04
N PHE A 344 0.71 -4.83 6.18
CA PHE A 344 1.45 -5.91 6.84
C PHE A 344 1.57 -7.14 5.93
N GLY A 345 2.80 -7.57 5.67
CA GLY A 345 3.13 -8.76 4.88
C GLY A 345 3.47 -8.45 3.41
N SER A 346 3.50 -7.17 3.03
CA SER A 346 4.02 -6.71 1.74
C SER A 346 5.55 -6.54 1.74
N GLY A 347 6.17 -6.35 2.90
CA GLY A 347 7.61 -6.11 3.05
C GLY A 347 8.44 -7.34 3.47
N TYR A 348 9.76 -7.14 3.56
CA TYR A 348 10.74 -8.20 3.82
C TYR A 348 10.96 -8.51 5.31
N SER A 349 10.40 -7.74 6.24
CA SER A 349 10.73 -7.84 7.69
C SER A 349 9.55 -7.60 8.63
N SER A 350 8.32 -7.87 8.18
CA SER A 350 7.07 -7.62 8.91
C SER A 350 7.09 -8.20 10.33
N PHE A 351 7.57 -9.43 10.50
CA PHE A 351 7.60 -10.10 11.81
C PHE A 351 8.64 -9.51 12.79
N ASN A 352 9.77 -8.99 12.29
CA ASN A 352 10.76 -8.34 13.16
C ASN A 352 10.20 -7.03 13.72
N ASN A 353 9.38 -6.32 12.93
CA ASN A 353 8.71 -5.11 13.41
C ASN A 353 7.78 -5.43 14.58
N LEU A 354 6.97 -6.49 14.49
CA LEU A 354 6.09 -6.93 15.59
C LEU A 354 6.84 -7.39 16.84
N GLN A 355 8.10 -7.82 16.71
CA GLN A 355 8.93 -8.18 17.85
C GLN A 355 9.52 -6.94 18.54
N THR A 356 9.74 -5.85 17.79
CA THR A 356 10.52 -4.69 18.23
C THR A 356 9.62 -3.56 18.72
N TYR A 357 8.47 -3.37 18.10
CA TYR A 357 7.57 -2.25 18.36
C TYR A 357 6.20 -2.74 18.80
N ASP A 358 5.58 -1.97 19.67
CA ASP A 358 4.22 -2.22 20.12
C ASP A 358 3.22 -1.44 19.26
N PHE A 359 2.29 -2.16 18.65
CA PHE A 359 1.20 -1.61 17.84
C PHE A 359 -0.16 -1.95 18.47
N ASP A 360 -1.15 -1.09 18.26
CA ASP A 360 -2.51 -1.34 18.72
C ASP A 360 -3.28 -2.23 17.73
N PHE A 361 -3.06 -2.02 16.42
CA PHE A 361 -3.67 -2.81 15.35
C PHE A 361 -2.66 -3.20 14.26
N LEU A 362 -2.95 -4.34 13.63
CA LEU A 362 -2.29 -4.84 12.43
C LEU A 362 -3.30 -4.86 11.27
N LYS A 363 -3.04 -4.07 10.23
CA LYS A 363 -3.82 -4.07 8.99
C LYS A 363 -3.23 -5.08 8.01
N ILE A 364 -4.02 -6.09 7.66
CA ILE A 364 -3.66 -7.17 6.75
C ILE A 364 -3.90 -6.69 5.31
N ASP A 365 -2.82 -6.63 4.54
CA ASP A 365 -2.79 -6.15 3.16
C ASP A 365 -3.76 -6.92 2.23
N MET A 366 -4.44 -6.19 1.34
CA MET A 366 -5.42 -6.74 0.40
C MET A 366 -4.89 -7.85 -0.53
N ASN A 367 -3.58 -7.91 -0.78
CA ASN A 367 -2.94 -8.93 -1.60
C ASN A 367 -3.12 -10.34 -1.03
N PHE A 368 -3.31 -10.48 0.29
CA PHE A 368 -3.65 -11.77 0.90
C PHE A 368 -5.04 -12.26 0.46
N LEU A 369 -5.98 -11.34 0.19
CA LEU A 369 -7.35 -11.65 -0.26
C LEU A 369 -7.47 -11.82 -1.79
N ARG A 370 -6.56 -11.27 -2.60
CA ARG A 370 -6.62 -11.38 -4.08
C ARG A 370 -6.74 -12.80 -4.63
N ASN A 371 -6.18 -13.79 -3.93
CA ASN A 371 -6.20 -15.20 -4.32
C ASN A 371 -7.05 -16.08 -3.39
N PHE A 372 -7.95 -15.46 -2.62
CA PHE A 372 -8.77 -16.10 -1.59
C PHE A 372 -9.55 -17.32 -2.10
N ASP A 373 -10.16 -17.22 -3.29
CA ASP A 373 -10.94 -18.32 -3.89
C ASP A 373 -10.09 -19.31 -4.69
N LYS A 374 -8.86 -18.93 -5.04
CA LYS A 374 -8.01 -19.71 -5.95
C LYS A 374 -7.15 -20.71 -5.20
N THR A 375 -6.77 -20.43 -3.95
CA THR A 375 -5.85 -21.29 -3.20
C THR A 375 -6.25 -21.44 -1.72
N PRO A 376 -6.24 -22.67 -1.16
CA PRO A 376 -6.37 -22.87 0.28
C PRO A 376 -5.26 -22.22 1.10
N LYS A 377 -4.11 -21.92 0.47
CA LYS A 377 -2.93 -21.32 1.12
C LYS A 377 -3.22 -19.91 1.66
N SER A 378 -3.92 -19.07 0.89
CA SER A 378 -4.28 -17.71 1.33
C SER A 378 -5.03 -17.73 2.66
N LYS A 379 -6.02 -18.62 2.79
CA LYS A 379 -6.81 -18.80 4.02
C LYS A 379 -5.91 -19.17 5.20
N VAL A 380 -5.06 -20.20 5.05
CA VAL A 380 -4.13 -20.63 6.11
C VAL A 380 -3.20 -19.50 6.56
N ILE A 381 -2.67 -18.71 5.62
CA ILE A 381 -1.76 -17.61 5.93
C ILE A 381 -2.49 -16.53 6.74
N ILE A 382 -3.67 -16.09 6.28
CA ILE A 382 -4.47 -15.06 6.99
C ILE A 382 -4.81 -15.54 8.40
N ALA A 383 -5.27 -16.78 8.57
CA ALA A 383 -5.54 -17.35 9.89
C ALA A 383 -4.30 -17.36 10.79
N SER A 384 -3.12 -17.67 10.24
CA SER A 384 -1.86 -17.66 10.99
C SER A 384 -1.46 -16.25 11.43
N ILE A 385 -1.69 -15.23 10.58
CA ILE A 385 -1.44 -13.82 10.91
C ILE A 385 -2.39 -13.37 12.03
N VAL A 386 -3.68 -13.70 11.91
CA VAL A 386 -4.67 -13.37 12.96
C VAL A 386 -4.29 -14.05 14.28
N ASP A 387 -4.00 -15.35 14.28
CA ASP A 387 -3.57 -16.08 15.48
C ASP A 387 -2.33 -15.45 16.14
N LEU A 388 -1.33 -15.08 15.35
CA LEU A 388 -0.13 -14.41 15.86
C LEU A 388 -0.46 -13.06 16.48
N ALA A 389 -1.22 -12.20 15.78
CA ALA A 389 -1.59 -10.89 16.27
C ALA A 389 -2.31 -10.98 17.62
N LYS A 390 -3.27 -11.91 17.77
CA LYS A 390 -3.96 -12.14 19.04
C LYS A 390 -3.01 -12.58 20.16
N LYS A 391 -2.04 -13.45 19.86
CA LYS A 391 -1.03 -13.90 20.84
C LYS A 391 -0.11 -12.77 21.30
N LEU A 392 0.11 -11.79 20.45
CA LEU A 392 0.86 -10.58 20.77
C LEU A 392 -0.02 -9.50 21.44
N GLY A 393 -1.33 -9.73 21.57
CA GLY A 393 -2.26 -8.76 22.12
C GLY A 393 -2.60 -7.60 21.16
N ILE A 394 -2.33 -7.77 19.87
CA ILE A 394 -2.54 -6.78 18.81
C ILE A 394 -3.88 -7.06 18.13
N HIS A 395 -4.68 -6.02 17.91
CA HIS A 395 -5.95 -6.14 17.22
C HIS A 395 -5.76 -6.28 15.71
N THR A 396 -6.75 -6.79 14.99
CA THR A 396 -6.63 -7.07 13.55
C THR A 396 -7.67 -6.38 12.69
N LEU A 397 -7.21 -5.81 11.58
CA LEU A 397 -8.02 -5.28 10.49
C LEU A 397 -7.64 -5.98 9.20
N ALA A 398 -8.60 -6.33 8.33
CA ALA A 398 -8.32 -6.84 7.00
C ALA A 398 -8.84 -5.89 5.91
N GLU A 399 -7.97 -5.58 4.96
CA GLU A 399 -8.28 -4.68 3.85
C GLU A 399 -8.65 -5.40 2.56
N GLY A 400 -9.35 -4.70 1.67
CA GLY A 400 -9.69 -5.21 0.35
C GLY A 400 -10.74 -6.33 0.37
N VAL A 401 -11.64 -6.33 1.35
CA VAL A 401 -12.78 -7.26 1.38
C VAL A 401 -13.78 -6.90 0.27
N GLU A 402 -13.92 -7.78 -0.71
CA GLU A 402 -14.76 -7.59 -1.91
C GLU A 402 -15.96 -8.53 -1.97
N THR A 403 -15.95 -9.65 -1.23
CA THR A 403 -17.03 -10.66 -1.26
C THR A 403 -17.54 -11.04 0.13
N GLU A 404 -18.79 -11.54 0.18
CA GLU A 404 -19.39 -12.08 1.41
C GLU A 404 -18.60 -13.29 1.94
N ASP A 405 -18.09 -14.14 1.07
CA ASP A 405 -17.29 -15.32 1.45
C ASP A 405 -15.98 -14.93 2.15
N GLN A 406 -15.33 -13.84 1.70
CA GLN A 406 -14.15 -13.28 2.37
C GLN A 406 -14.51 -12.76 3.75
N TYR A 407 -15.61 -12.00 3.85
CA TYR A 407 -16.11 -11.48 5.11
C TYR A 407 -16.44 -12.58 6.13
N GLU A 408 -17.23 -13.58 5.75
CA GLU A 408 -17.64 -14.66 6.65
C GLU A 408 -16.43 -15.50 7.11
N TYR A 409 -15.43 -15.66 6.25
CA TYR A 409 -14.18 -16.31 6.64
C TYR A 409 -13.36 -15.47 7.62
N LEU A 410 -13.16 -14.17 7.35
CA LEU A 410 -12.43 -13.27 8.24
C LEU A 410 -13.10 -13.21 9.62
N LYS A 411 -14.43 -13.18 9.66
CA LYS A 411 -15.20 -13.29 10.89
C LYS A 411 -14.96 -14.63 11.60
N SER A 412 -14.98 -15.75 10.87
CA SER A 412 -14.83 -17.10 11.47
C SER A 412 -13.47 -17.35 12.12
N ILE A 413 -12.42 -16.67 11.65
CA ILE A 413 -11.07 -16.75 12.22
C ILE A 413 -10.78 -15.70 13.29
N GLY A 414 -11.74 -14.81 13.59
CA GLY A 414 -11.58 -13.76 14.61
C GLY A 414 -10.90 -12.48 14.16
N CYS A 415 -10.89 -12.18 12.87
CA CYS A 415 -10.54 -10.84 12.41
C CYS A 415 -11.59 -9.84 12.92
N GLU A 416 -11.17 -8.74 13.52
CA GLU A 416 -12.06 -7.84 14.27
C GLU A 416 -12.66 -6.76 13.39
N LEU A 417 -11.81 -6.15 12.58
CA LEU A 417 -12.16 -5.05 11.70
C LEU A 417 -11.96 -5.45 10.24
N ILE A 418 -12.76 -4.86 9.38
CA ILE A 418 -12.71 -5.09 7.94
C ILE A 418 -12.98 -3.80 7.17
N GLN A 419 -12.31 -3.70 6.04
CA GLN A 419 -12.46 -2.60 5.10
C GLN A 419 -12.42 -3.14 3.68
N GLY A 420 -13.29 -2.62 2.81
CA GLY A 420 -13.29 -3.01 1.41
C GLY A 420 -14.60 -2.73 0.68
N TYR A 421 -14.57 -2.97 -0.63
CA TYR A 421 -15.66 -2.60 -1.54
C TYR A 421 -16.93 -3.43 -1.36
N TYR A 422 -16.86 -4.57 -0.66
CA TYR A 422 -18.05 -5.32 -0.25
C TYR A 422 -19.01 -4.45 0.59
N PHE A 423 -18.46 -3.56 1.43
CA PHE A 423 -19.26 -2.64 2.25
C PHE A 423 -19.36 -1.26 1.59
N ALA A 424 -18.23 -0.60 1.37
CA ALA A 424 -18.21 0.73 0.81
C ALA A 424 -16.87 1.09 0.16
N LYS A 425 -16.96 1.92 -0.88
CA LYS A 425 -15.80 2.57 -1.51
C LYS A 425 -15.43 3.85 -0.75
N PRO A 426 -14.19 4.34 -0.87
CA PRO A 426 -13.82 5.68 -0.43
C PRO A 426 -14.76 6.73 -1.04
N MET A 427 -15.26 7.65 -0.21
CA MET A 427 -16.21 8.68 -0.63
C MET A 427 -15.76 10.08 -0.16
N PRO A 428 -16.06 11.14 -0.93
CA PRO A 428 -15.74 12.49 -0.49
C PRO A 428 -16.55 12.85 0.75
N ILE A 429 -16.04 13.80 1.53
CA ILE A 429 -16.70 14.28 2.75
C ILE A 429 -18.12 14.81 2.50
N GLU A 430 -18.39 15.37 1.32
CA GLU A 430 -19.72 15.89 0.98
C GLU A 430 -20.73 14.74 0.84
N ASP A 431 -20.34 13.63 0.20
CA ASP A 431 -21.18 12.43 0.12
C ASP A 431 -21.33 11.76 1.48
N PHE A 432 -20.27 11.78 2.29
CA PHE A 432 -20.30 11.36 3.69
C PHE A 432 -21.35 12.17 4.50
N TYR A 433 -21.35 13.50 4.34
CA TYR A 433 -22.29 14.41 4.97
C TYR A 433 -23.72 14.27 4.44
N ASN A 434 -23.90 14.07 3.14
CA ASN A 434 -25.22 13.85 2.53
C ASN A 434 -25.84 12.52 2.96
N LYS A 435 -25.01 11.50 3.25
CA LYS A 435 -25.44 10.22 3.80
C LYS A 435 -25.50 10.18 5.32
N ARG A 436 -25.25 11.30 6.04
CA ARG A 436 -25.22 11.33 7.52
C ARG A 436 -26.44 10.69 8.18
N ALA A 437 -27.63 10.82 7.61
CA ALA A 437 -28.84 10.23 8.17
C ALA A 437 -28.83 8.68 8.13
N GLU A 438 -28.19 8.07 7.12
CA GLU A 438 -28.07 6.61 6.97
C GLU A 438 -26.74 6.08 7.54
N LEU A 439 -25.63 6.79 7.33
CA LEU A 439 -24.27 6.35 7.66
C LEU A 439 -23.69 6.95 8.94
N CYS A 440 -24.32 7.94 9.57
CA CYS A 440 -23.87 8.58 10.82
C CYS A 440 -24.95 8.56 11.91
N SER A 441 -25.88 7.60 11.85
CA SER A 441 -26.78 7.30 12.96
C SER A 441 -26.10 6.35 13.94
N PHE A 442 -26.44 6.42 15.23
CA PHE A 442 -26.00 5.43 16.23
C PHE A 442 -26.57 4.01 15.97
N GLU A 443 -27.48 3.87 15.01
CA GLU A 443 -27.96 2.58 14.54
C GLU A 443 -26.96 1.91 13.59
N THR A 444 -26.23 2.69 12.79
CA THR A 444 -25.23 2.20 11.83
C THR A 444 -23.79 2.34 12.30
N ASN A 445 -23.57 3.12 13.37
CA ASN A 445 -22.25 3.37 13.96
C ASN A 445 -22.15 2.83 15.38
N GLU A 446 -20.96 2.42 15.78
CA GLU A 446 -20.66 2.10 17.17
C GLU A 446 -20.59 3.38 18.01
N THR A 447 -21.33 3.43 19.10
CA THR A 447 -21.07 4.41 20.17
C THR A 447 -19.68 4.18 20.78
N PRO A 448 -19.10 5.16 21.50
CA PRO A 448 -17.84 4.96 22.22
C PRO A 448 -17.87 3.78 23.19
N ALA A 449 -19.03 3.51 23.82
CA ALA A 449 -19.22 2.36 24.70
C ALA A 449 -19.27 1.03 23.91
N GLU A 450 -19.94 1.01 22.76
CA GLU A 450 -19.94 -0.18 21.87
C GLU A 450 -18.54 -0.50 21.37
N ARG A 451 -17.74 0.51 20.96
CA ARG A 451 -16.36 0.30 20.50
C ARG A 451 -15.53 -0.44 21.55
N ARG A 452 -15.46 0.09 22.78
CA ARG A 452 -14.72 -0.56 23.89
C ARG A 452 -15.21 -1.98 24.15
N TYR A 453 -16.52 -2.17 24.16
CA TYR A 453 -17.16 -3.45 24.38
C TYR A 453 -16.79 -4.51 23.31
N TYR A 454 -16.75 -4.11 22.03
CA TYR A 454 -16.36 -5.01 20.93
C TYR A 454 -14.85 -5.16 20.77
N ASP A 455 -14.04 -4.16 21.13
CA ASP A 455 -12.58 -4.27 21.21
C ASP A 455 -12.18 -5.33 22.26
N ASP A 456 -12.81 -5.33 23.44
CA ASP A 456 -12.57 -6.34 24.48
C ASP A 456 -12.90 -7.76 23.99
N MET A 457 -14.00 -7.93 23.23
CA MET A 457 -14.34 -9.22 22.61
C MET A 457 -13.31 -9.64 21.57
N GLY A 458 -12.82 -8.68 20.79
CA GLY A 458 -11.87 -8.88 19.72
C GLY A 458 -10.56 -9.49 20.19
N ARG A 459 -10.15 -9.28 21.45
CA ARG A 459 -8.92 -9.86 22.02
C ARG A 459 -8.93 -11.38 22.12
N ILE A 460 -10.08 -12.04 21.98
CA ILE A 460 -10.19 -13.49 22.08
C ILE A 460 -9.63 -14.16 20.83
N ASN A 461 -8.71 -15.11 21.05
CA ASN A 461 -8.15 -15.95 20.00
C ASN A 461 -8.99 -17.22 19.80
N PHE A 462 -9.72 -17.32 18.69
CA PHE A 462 -10.53 -18.48 18.36
C PHE A 462 -9.76 -19.63 17.69
N LEU A 463 -8.47 -19.44 17.38
CA LEU A 463 -7.65 -20.35 16.57
C LEU A 463 -6.64 -21.20 17.40
N GLU A 464 -6.50 -20.95 18.70
CA GLU A 464 -5.51 -21.62 19.54
C GLU A 464 -5.74 -23.15 19.63
N ASN A 465 -4.67 -23.98 19.66
CA ASN A 465 -4.74 -25.45 19.62
C ASN A 465 -4.02 -26.14 20.82
N SER A 466 -4.54 -26.00 22.06
CA SER A 466 -4.50 -26.97 23.21
C SER A 466 -3.18 -27.27 23.99
N PRO A 467 -3.22 -27.67 25.29
CA PRO A 467 -2.14 -28.40 25.94
C PRO A 467 -2.54 -29.86 26.27
N LEU A 468 -2.09 -30.83 25.45
CA LEU A 468 -1.62 -32.22 25.78
C LEU A 468 -1.91 -33.28 24.69
N THR A 469 -0.88 -33.48 23.86
CA THR A 469 -0.46 -34.70 23.10
C THR A 469 -1.17 -35.24 21.84
N ARG A 470 -0.33 -35.26 20.78
CA ARG A 470 0.05 -36.31 19.79
C ARG A 470 -0.81 -36.64 18.57
N LYS A 471 -0.20 -36.25 17.43
CA LYS A 471 -0.17 -36.87 16.09
C LYS A 471 -1.48 -36.90 15.31
N ARG A 472 -1.74 -35.81 14.58
CA ARG A 472 -2.06 -35.77 13.13
C ARG A 472 -1.92 -34.35 12.59
N MET A 473 -1.53 -34.22 11.33
CA MET A 473 -1.54 -32.97 10.56
C MET A 473 -2.98 -32.62 10.20
N ASP A 474 -3.72 -32.02 11.13
CA ASP A 474 -4.88 -31.19 10.83
C ASP A 474 -4.61 -29.86 11.54
N VAL A 475 -4.47 -28.77 10.77
CA VAL A 475 -4.08 -27.43 11.27
C VAL A 475 -5.24 -26.76 12.06
N THR A 476 -6.33 -27.49 12.33
CA THR A 476 -7.64 -26.95 12.74
C THR A 476 -8.34 -27.83 13.78
N ASN A 477 -7.68 -28.17 14.90
CA ASN A 477 -8.43 -28.64 16.07
C ASN A 477 -9.11 -27.44 16.76
N GLU A 478 -10.02 -26.78 16.03
CA GLU A 478 -10.77 -25.61 16.47
C GLU A 478 -11.32 -25.83 17.89
N ILE A 479 -10.92 -24.99 18.84
CA ILE A 479 -11.49 -25.01 20.19
C ILE A 479 -12.98 -24.67 20.07
N PRO A 480 -13.92 -25.49 20.60
CA PRO A 480 -15.35 -25.17 20.52
C PRO A 480 -15.65 -23.96 21.40
N ILE A 481 -15.72 -22.77 20.78
CA ILE A 481 -15.91 -21.50 21.47
C ILE A 481 -17.07 -20.71 20.88
N ALA A 482 -17.84 -20.08 21.77
CA ALA A 482 -18.90 -19.15 21.44
C ALA A 482 -18.82 -17.88 22.29
N LEU A 483 -19.14 -16.74 21.69
CA LEU A 483 -19.40 -15.48 22.37
C LEU A 483 -20.91 -15.36 22.58
N ILE A 484 -21.32 -15.31 23.84
CA ILE A 484 -22.73 -15.20 24.23
C ILE A 484 -22.91 -13.89 25.00
N GLU A 485 -23.83 -13.06 24.53
CA GLU A 485 -24.25 -11.86 25.23
C GLU A 485 -25.53 -12.11 26.00
N GLY A 486 -25.52 -11.75 27.29
CA GLY A 486 -26.68 -11.73 28.15
C GLY A 486 -27.17 -10.31 28.38
N GLU A 487 -28.48 -10.09 28.21
CA GLU A 487 -29.17 -8.85 28.56
C GLU A 487 -30.51 -9.20 29.23
N ASN A 488 -30.76 -8.68 30.45
CA ASN A 488 -32.02 -8.90 31.17
C ASN A 488 -32.46 -10.38 31.25
N ARG A 489 -31.48 -11.30 31.43
CA ARG A 489 -31.65 -12.77 31.44
C ARG A 489 -32.01 -13.41 30.10
N VAL A 490 -31.99 -12.66 29.01
CA VAL A 490 -32.04 -13.18 27.64
C VAL A 490 -30.60 -13.34 27.13
N TYR A 491 -30.28 -14.47 26.53
CA TYR A 491 -28.94 -14.75 26.02
C TYR A 491 -28.98 -14.93 24.50
N ARG A 492 -28.05 -14.29 23.78
CA ARG A 492 -27.91 -14.38 22.33
C ARG A 492 -26.48 -14.72 21.94
N THR A 493 -26.32 -15.57 20.92
CA THR A 493 -25.01 -15.87 20.33
C THR A 493 -24.58 -14.70 19.45
N ILE A 494 -23.46 -14.06 19.77
CA ILE A 494 -22.79 -13.08 18.91
C ILE A 494 -21.94 -13.80 17.86
N PHE A 495 -21.22 -14.83 18.31
CA PHE A 495 -20.31 -15.62 17.49
C PHE A 495 -20.22 -17.04 18.02
N ALA A 496 -20.10 -18.02 17.13
CA ALA A 496 -19.73 -19.38 17.49
C ALA A 496 -18.97 -19.99 16.31
N ASN A 497 -17.83 -20.62 16.59
CA ASN A 497 -17.08 -21.30 15.54
C ASN A 497 -17.69 -22.66 15.21
N LYS A 498 -17.21 -23.28 14.12
CA LYS A 498 -17.76 -24.54 13.61
C LYS A 498 -17.60 -25.68 14.62
N ALA A 499 -16.48 -25.75 15.34
CA ALA A 499 -16.29 -26.71 16.43
C ALA A 499 -17.34 -26.59 17.53
N PHE A 500 -17.73 -25.37 17.96
CA PHE A 500 -18.77 -25.20 18.96
C PHE A 500 -20.10 -25.82 18.51
N TYR A 501 -20.51 -25.57 17.26
CA TYR A 501 -21.71 -26.18 16.69
C TYR A 501 -21.63 -27.71 16.58
N GLN A 502 -20.46 -28.26 16.27
CA GLN A 502 -20.27 -29.72 16.28
C GLN A 502 -20.42 -30.30 17.68
N GLU A 503 -19.90 -29.60 18.67
CA GLU A 503 -19.89 -30.05 20.05
C GLU A 503 -21.30 -30.03 20.66
N ILE A 504 -22.08 -28.97 20.43
CA ILE A 504 -23.46 -28.89 20.94
C ILE A 504 -24.38 -29.94 20.30
N ARG A 505 -24.14 -30.28 19.03
CA ARG A 505 -24.85 -31.37 18.34
C ARG A 505 -24.59 -32.73 18.98
N SER A 506 -23.41 -32.95 19.55
CA SER A 506 -23.07 -34.22 20.21
C SER A 506 -23.95 -34.54 21.42
N PHE A 507 -24.55 -33.52 22.05
CA PHE A 507 -25.49 -33.67 23.17
C PHE A 507 -26.92 -33.22 22.82
N GLY A 508 -27.25 -33.14 21.52
CA GLY A 508 -28.61 -33.01 21.03
C GLY A 508 -29.13 -31.58 20.85
N ALA A 509 -28.26 -30.58 20.75
CA ALA A 509 -28.63 -29.19 20.44
C ALA A 509 -28.13 -28.79 19.04
N ASN A 510 -28.95 -28.10 18.24
CA ASN A 510 -28.52 -27.55 16.95
C ASN A 510 -28.09 -26.08 17.08
N ASP A 511 -28.66 -25.35 18.04
CA ASP A 511 -28.34 -23.97 18.37
C ASP A 511 -28.27 -23.74 19.91
N ILE A 512 -27.77 -22.58 20.34
CA ILE A 512 -27.68 -22.20 21.75
C ILE A 512 -29.04 -22.22 22.45
N ASN A 513 -30.11 -21.84 21.73
CA ASN A 513 -31.47 -21.82 22.26
C ASN A 513 -31.94 -23.24 22.64
N ASP A 514 -31.52 -24.24 21.85
CA ASP A 514 -31.75 -25.64 22.17
C ASP A 514 -30.98 -26.02 23.44
N VAL A 515 -29.72 -25.60 23.59
CA VAL A 515 -28.93 -25.84 24.81
C VAL A 515 -29.65 -25.29 26.04
N LEU A 516 -30.20 -24.08 25.97
CA LEU A 516 -30.96 -23.48 27.07
C LEU A 516 -32.22 -24.30 27.41
N SER A 517 -32.90 -24.85 26.41
CA SER A 517 -34.06 -25.73 26.61
C SER A 517 -33.72 -27.09 27.25
N LEU A 518 -32.47 -27.54 27.12
CA LEU A 518 -31.98 -28.79 27.70
C LEU A 518 -31.60 -28.64 29.19
N LEU A 519 -31.52 -27.41 29.70
CA LEU A 519 -31.19 -27.13 31.09
C LEU A 519 -32.41 -27.32 32.00
N THR A 520 -32.24 -28.10 33.07
CA THR A 520 -33.20 -28.08 34.19
C THR A 520 -33.15 -26.72 34.90
N PRO A 521 -34.21 -26.30 35.61
CA PRO A 521 -34.21 -25.04 36.36
C PRO A 521 -33.04 -24.91 37.35
N GLU A 522 -32.64 -26.03 37.99
CA GLU A 522 -31.49 -26.08 38.90
C GLU A 522 -30.17 -25.89 38.15
N SER A 523 -29.99 -26.57 37.02
CA SER A 523 -28.80 -26.41 36.16
C SER A 523 -28.70 -25.01 35.56
N ALA A 524 -29.83 -24.40 35.18
CA ALA A 524 -29.87 -23.02 34.69
C ALA A 524 -29.47 -22.02 35.78
N LEU A 525 -29.98 -22.18 37.00
CA LEU A 525 -29.58 -21.35 38.15
C LEU A 525 -28.09 -21.54 38.47
N TYR A 526 -27.59 -22.77 38.38
CA TYR A 526 -26.18 -23.07 38.58
C TYR A 526 -25.30 -22.39 37.53
N CYS A 527 -25.66 -22.47 36.24
CA CYS A 527 -24.97 -21.74 35.17
C CYS A 527 -24.96 -20.23 35.45
N PHE A 528 -26.11 -19.66 35.83
CA PHE A 528 -26.22 -18.23 36.12
C PHE A 528 -25.27 -17.80 37.25
N LYS A 529 -25.20 -18.57 38.34
CA LYS A 529 -24.24 -18.29 39.44
C LYS A 529 -22.79 -18.31 38.95
N ARG A 530 -22.45 -19.19 38.02
CA ARG A 530 -21.09 -19.29 37.44
C ARG A 530 -20.78 -18.09 36.52
N LEU A 531 -21.76 -17.56 35.81
CA LEU A 531 -21.62 -16.32 35.04
C LEU A 531 -21.33 -15.12 35.93
N VAL A 532 -22.16 -14.93 36.96
CA VAL A 532 -22.00 -13.83 37.92
C VAL A 532 -20.65 -13.92 38.62
N TYR A 533 -20.21 -15.13 39.01
CA TYR A 533 -18.89 -15.32 39.59
C TYR A 533 -17.76 -14.97 38.61
N SER A 534 -17.84 -15.43 37.35
CA SER A 534 -16.83 -15.10 36.34
C SER A 534 -16.71 -13.60 36.12
N GLU A 535 -17.84 -12.90 36.17
CA GLU A 535 -17.89 -11.45 36.07
C GLU A 535 -17.30 -10.74 37.30
N GLU A 536 -17.73 -11.12 38.51
CA GLU A 536 -17.32 -10.48 39.77
C GLU A 536 -15.81 -10.60 40.02
N TYR A 537 -15.22 -11.76 39.68
CA TYR A 537 -13.81 -12.05 39.92
C TYR A 537 -12.93 -11.89 38.68
N ASN A 538 -13.51 -11.61 37.51
CA ASN A 538 -12.82 -11.55 36.21
C ASN A 538 -11.96 -12.81 35.93
N GLU A 539 -12.47 -13.97 36.32
CA GLU A 539 -11.78 -15.26 36.22
C GLU A 539 -12.48 -16.22 35.25
N THR A 540 -11.70 -17.13 34.67
CA THR A 540 -12.27 -18.27 33.93
C THR A 540 -12.85 -19.28 34.91
N VAL A 541 -14.14 -19.56 34.80
CA VAL A 541 -14.85 -20.50 35.65
C VAL A 541 -15.11 -21.80 34.90
N GLU A 542 -14.72 -22.92 35.50
CA GLU A 542 -14.91 -24.26 34.96
C GLU A 542 -15.94 -25.04 35.78
N TYR A 543 -16.88 -25.71 35.11
CA TYR A 543 -17.90 -26.52 35.76
C TYR A 543 -18.45 -27.60 34.82
N ASN A 544 -19.05 -28.65 35.38
CA ASN A 544 -19.70 -29.71 34.61
C ASN A 544 -21.22 -29.55 34.66
N LEU A 545 -21.88 -29.86 33.55
CA LEU A 545 -23.33 -29.93 33.40
C LEU A 545 -23.72 -31.31 32.91
N ILE A 546 -24.95 -31.73 33.24
CA ILE A 546 -25.57 -32.90 32.62
C ILE A 546 -26.61 -32.37 31.64
N LEU A 547 -26.36 -32.58 30.35
CA LEU A 547 -27.25 -32.19 29.26
C LEU A 547 -27.60 -33.44 28.47
N ASN A 548 -28.89 -33.77 28.39
CA ASN A 548 -29.38 -34.92 27.60
C ASN A 548 -28.57 -36.22 27.83
N ASN A 549 -28.40 -36.60 29.11
CA ASN A 549 -27.60 -37.75 29.56
C ASN A 549 -26.11 -37.72 29.20
N SER A 550 -25.58 -36.58 28.79
CA SER A 550 -24.15 -36.35 28.54
C SER A 550 -23.57 -35.42 29.60
N VAL A 551 -22.40 -35.75 30.11
CA VAL A 551 -21.61 -34.84 30.95
C VAL A 551 -20.87 -33.89 30.02
N VAL A 552 -21.20 -32.61 30.14
CA VAL A 552 -20.62 -31.52 29.37
C VAL A 552 -19.75 -30.70 30.31
N LYS A 553 -18.45 -30.68 30.01
CA LYS A 553 -17.48 -29.81 30.66
C LYS A 553 -17.59 -28.43 30.04
N THR A 554 -17.94 -27.44 30.84
CA THR A 554 -18.14 -26.05 30.42
C THR A 554 -17.09 -25.16 31.05
N LYS A 555 -16.51 -24.27 30.25
CA LYS A 555 -15.72 -23.14 30.73
C LYS A 555 -16.42 -21.86 30.31
N VAL A 556 -16.42 -20.88 31.20
CA VAL A 556 -16.92 -19.55 30.90
C VAL A 556 -15.96 -18.49 31.40
N ARG A 557 -15.80 -17.43 30.61
CA ARG A 557 -15.02 -16.25 30.97
C ARG A 557 -15.81 -15.00 30.62
N PHE A 558 -16.05 -14.13 31.59
CA PHE A 558 -16.54 -12.78 31.36
C PHE A 558 -15.53 -11.99 30.54
N LEU A 559 -16.00 -11.25 29.55
CA LEU A 559 -15.12 -10.42 28.70
C LEU A 559 -15.34 -8.94 28.94
N SER A 560 -16.59 -8.46 28.85
CA SER A 560 -16.90 -7.04 28.96
C SER A 560 -18.38 -6.81 29.27
N ARG A 561 -18.71 -5.60 29.74
CA ARG A 561 -20.07 -5.15 30.06
C ARG A 561 -20.34 -3.77 29.48
N MET A 562 -21.50 -3.62 28.88
CA MET A 562 -22.04 -2.34 28.40
C MET A 562 -23.46 -2.15 28.93
N GLY A 563 -23.59 -1.39 30.02
CA GLY A 563 -24.87 -1.20 30.71
C GLY A 563 -25.47 -2.53 31.20
N THR A 564 -26.64 -2.88 30.70
CA THR A 564 -27.35 -4.14 30.99
C THR A 564 -26.81 -5.35 30.24
N LYS A 565 -25.97 -5.13 29.21
CA LYS A 565 -25.39 -6.19 28.38
C LYS A 565 -24.07 -6.66 28.94
N ALA A 566 -23.87 -7.97 29.03
CA ALA A 566 -22.60 -8.57 29.39
C ALA A 566 -22.28 -9.71 28.43
N VAL A 567 -21.03 -9.80 27.98
CA VAL A 567 -20.57 -10.86 27.08
C VAL A 567 -19.64 -11.83 27.79
N TYR A 568 -19.79 -13.09 27.42
CA TYR A 568 -19.04 -14.19 27.96
C TYR A 568 -18.51 -15.06 26.83
N ALA A 569 -17.24 -15.47 26.93
CA ALA A 569 -16.69 -16.56 26.13
C ALA A 569 -17.07 -17.89 26.78
N PHE A 570 -17.73 -18.75 26.03
CA PHE A 570 -18.11 -20.10 26.43
C PHE A 570 -17.33 -21.15 25.67
N MET A 571 -16.88 -22.18 26.38
CA MET A 571 -16.45 -23.43 25.80
C MET A 571 -17.30 -24.56 26.37
N ALA A 572 -17.79 -25.44 25.52
CA ALA A 572 -18.48 -26.65 25.93
C ALA A 572 -17.72 -27.85 25.35
N LYS A 573 -17.65 -28.97 26.09
CA LYS A 573 -17.11 -30.23 25.61
C LYS A 573 -17.84 -31.41 26.23
N ASN A 574 -18.38 -32.29 25.40
CA ASN A 574 -19.05 -33.52 25.80
C ASN A 574 -18.01 -34.58 26.17
N ILE A 575 -17.69 -34.69 27.45
CA ILE A 575 -16.72 -35.67 27.92
C ILE A 575 -17.28 -37.10 27.90
N SER A 576 -18.61 -37.26 28.00
CA SER A 576 -19.26 -38.58 27.93
C SER A 576 -19.22 -39.22 26.54
N ALA A 577 -19.13 -38.43 25.46
CA ALA A 577 -18.95 -38.93 24.10
C ALA A 577 -17.51 -39.39 23.83
N HIS A 578 -16.53 -38.81 24.54
CA HIS A 578 -15.10 -39.07 24.33
C HIS A 578 -14.54 -40.24 25.16
N GLU A 579 -15.21 -40.66 26.24
CA GLU A 579 -14.82 -41.84 27.04
C GLU A 579 -15.27 -43.19 26.43
N LYS A 580 -16.02 -43.18 25.33
CA LYS A 580 -16.48 -44.39 24.61
C LYS A 580 -15.58 -44.82 23.45
N LYS A 581 -14.37 -44.29 23.31
CA LYS A 581 -13.40 -44.66 22.26
C LYS A 581 -12.13 -45.28 22.79
#